data_AF-A0A5K8A0U5-F1
#
_entry.id   AF-A0A5K8A0U5-F1
#
_cell.length_a   1.000
_cell.length_b   1.000
_cell.length_c   1.000
_cell.angle_alpha   90.00
_cell.angle_beta   90.00
_cell.angle_gamma   90.00
#
_symmetry.space_group_name_H-M   'P 1'
#
loop_
_entity.id
_entity.type
_entity.pdbx_description
1 polymer ?
#
loop_
_entity_poly.entity_id
_entity_poly.type
_entity_poly.pdbx_seq_one_letter_code
_entity_poly.pdbx_strand_id
1 'polypeptide(L)'
;MEKQVRTRDVKLVPIGNSKGVRIPKPLLIKYGLKNSFLLEETEQGLLLRKKEDNKLSWEDTYKAMADEKENWDDFDTTLLDGLEDEEFEY
;
A
#
# COMPACT_ATOMS: atom_id res chain seq x y z
N MET A 1 -3.97 -24.30 -7.89
CA MET A 1 -2.70 -24.31 -8.65
C MET A 1 -1.56 -24.24 -7.65
N GLU A 2 -0.87 -25.35 -7.40
CA GLU A 2 0.24 -25.37 -6.43
C GLU A 2 1.38 -24.46 -6.91
N LYS A 3 1.79 -23.51 -6.05
CA LYS A 3 3.00 -22.72 -6.30
C LYS A 3 4.19 -23.64 -6.13
N GLN A 4 4.74 -24.11 -7.24
CA GLN A 4 5.97 -24.90 -7.25
C GLN A 4 7.10 -24.13 -6.53
N VAL A 5 7.61 -24.72 -5.45
CA VAL A 5 8.74 -24.17 -4.68
C VAL A 5 9.98 -24.22 -5.58
N ARG A 6 10.59 -23.07 -5.83
CA ARG A 6 11.82 -22.96 -6.61
C ARG A 6 12.99 -22.81 -5.65
N THR A 7 13.78 -23.86 -5.51
CA THR A 7 15.00 -23.86 -4.70
C THR A 7 16.20 -23.45 -5.54
N ARG A 8 17.09 -22.62 -4.98
CA ARG A 8 18.35 -22.21 -5.58
C ARG A 8 19.40 -22.04 -4.49
N ASP A 9 20.64 -22.41 -4.78
CA ASP A 9 21.75 -22.13 -3.88
C ASP A 9 22.06 -20.63 -3.88
N VAL A 10 22.22 -20.06 -2.69
CA VAL A 10 22.54 -18.65 -2.49
C VAL A 10 23.71 -18.55 -1.53
N LYS A 11 24.69 -17.71 -1.84
CA LYS A 11 25.82 -17.44 -0.96
C LYS A 11 25.47 -16.36 0.06
N LEU A 12 25.90 -16.55 1.30
CA LEU A 12 25.92 -15.50 2.31
C LEU A 12 27.03 -14.51 2.02
N VAL A 13 26.73 -13.22 2.09
CA VAL A 13 27.69 -12.13 1.95
C VAL A 13 27.85 -11.40 3.28
N PRO A 14 29.07 -11.00 3.67
CA PRO A 14 29.27 -10.20 4.88
C PRO A 14 28.68 -8.79 4.71
N ILE A 15 28.02 -8.29 5.75
CA ILE A 15 27.52 -6.92 5.86
C ILE A 15 27.87 -6.42 7.26
N GLY A 16 29.07 -5.88 7.44
CA GLY A 16 29.59 -5.52 8.77
C GLY A 16 29.64 -6.74 9.70
N ASN A 17 29.03 -6.63 10.89
CA ASN A 17 28.89 -7.73 11.86
C ASN A 17 27.73 -8.70 11.54
N SER A 18 27.06 -8.53 10.39
CA SER A 18 25.93 -9.35 9.97
C SER A 18 26.23 -10.09 8.67
N LYS A 19 25.29 -10.94 8.25
CA LYS A 19 25.29 -11.62 6.95
C LYS A 19 24.04 -11.23 6.17
N GLY A 20 24.16 -11.18 4.85
CA GLY A 20 23.04 -10.98 3.94
C GLY A 20 23.01 -12.02 2.83
N VAL A 21 21.91 -12.03 2.08
CA VAL A 21 21.73 -12.82 0.86
C VAL A 21 21.48 -11.89 -0.32
N ARG A 22 22.06 -12.20 -1.49
CA ARG A 22 21.82 -11.40 -2.69
C ARG A 22 20.51 -11.85 -3.35
N ILE A 23 19.52 -10.97 -3.37
CA ILE A 23 18.22 -11.22 -4.01
C ILE A 23 18.21 -10.57 -5.39
N PRO A 24 17.99 -11.33 -6.48
CA PRO A 24 17.84 -10.76 -7.82
C PRO A 24 16.69 -9.75 -7.91
N LYS A 25 16.93 -8.61 -8.57
CA LYS A 25 15.92 -7.56 -8.82
C LYS A 25 14.58 -8.07 -9.36
N PRO A 26 14.53 -9.05 -10.30
CA PRO A 26 13.26 -9.59 -10.77
C PRO A 26 12.41 -10.24 -9.67
N LEU A 27 13.03 -10.84 -8.64
CA LEU A 27 12.30 -11.42 -7.51
C LEU A 27 11.72 -10.32 -6.61
N LEU A 28 12.49 -9.27 -6.34
CA LEU A 28 12.01 -8.12 -5.57
C LEU A 28 10.75 -7.52 -6.21
N ILE A 29 10.78 -7.31 -7.53
CA ILE A 29 9.63 -6.79 -8.29
C ILE A 29 8.46 -7.78 -8.26
N LYS A 30 8.71 -9.06 -8.56
CA LYS A 30 7.66 -10.09 -8.61
C LYS A 30 6.89 -10.23 -7.30
N TYR A 31 7.57 -10.10 -6.16
CA TYR A 31 6.96 -10.23 -4.84
C TYR A 31 6.61 -8.89 -4.19
N GLY A 32 6.80 -7.77 -4.89
CA GLY A 32 6.49 -6.43 -4.38
C GLY A 32 7.31 -6.05 -3.14
N LEU A 33 8.53 -6.59 -3.01
CA LEU A 33 9.45 -6.25 -1.93
C LEU A 33 10.11 -4.91 -2.26
N LYS A 34 9.78 -3.88 -1.47
CA LYS A 34 10.33 -2.52 -1.60
C LYS A 34 11.54 -2.37 -0.67
N ASN A 35 11.56 -1.30 0.13
CA ASN A 35 12.69 -0.92 0.97
C ASN A 35 12.73 -1.71 2.29
N SER A 36 11.59 -2.22 2.76
CA SER A 36 11.48 -3.03 3.96
C SER A 36 10.57 -4.22 3.72
N PHE A 37 10.83 -5.29 4.46
CA PHE A 37 10.08 -6.53 4.43
C PHE A 37 10.11 -7.14 5.83
N LEU A 38 9.22 -8.10 6.05
CA LEU A 38 9.18 -8.87 7.29
C LEU A 38 10.04 -10.13 7.10
N LEU A 39 10.80 -10.43 8.14
CA LEU A 39 11.58 -11.65 8.30
C LEU A 39 10.94 -12.43 9.45
N GLU A 40 10.38 -13.59 9.16
CA GLU A 40 9.71 -14.44 10.14
C GLU A 40 10.49 -15.73 10.32
N GLU A 41 10.67 -16.13 11.58
CA GLU A 41 11.24 -17.44 11.92
C GLU A 41 10.13 -18.49 11.87
N THR A 42 10.37 -19.55 11.10
CA THR A 42 9.44 -20.68 10.91
C THR A 42 10.18 -21.99 11.13
N GLU A 43 9.45 -23.10 11.27
CA GLU A 43 10.04 -24.43 11.46
C GLU A 43 10.96 -24.86 10.30
N GLN A 44 10.71 -24.36 9.10
CA GLN A 44 11.49 -24.69 7.89
C GLN A 44 12.59 -23.65 7.58
N GLY A 45 12.73 -22.62 8.42
CA GLY A 45 13.73 -21.56 8.26
C GLY A 45 13.13 -20.16 8.24
N LEU A 46 13.76 -19.26 7.49
CA LEU A 46 13.38 -17.85 7.46
C LEU A 46 12.43 -17.54 6.30
N LEU A 47 11.24 -16.99 6.60
CA LEU A 47 10.29 -16.51 5.61
C LEU A 47 10.44 -15.00 5.41
N LEU A 48 10.68 -14.60 4.16
CA LEU A 48 10.71 -13.20 3.73
C LEU A 48 9.39 -12.84 3.05
N ARG A 49 8.65 -11.87 3.60
CA ARG A 49 7.39 -11.39 3.01
C ARG A 49 7.29 -9.87 2.97
N LYS A 50 6.50 -9.35 2.03
CA LYS A 50 6.19 -7.91 1.98
C LYS A 50 5.52 -7.50 3.29
N LYS A 51 5.80 -6.28 3.77
CA LYS A 51 4.96 -5.67 4.79
C LYS A 51 3.59 -5.41 4.15
N GLU A 52 2.53 -5.85 4.77
CA GLU A 52 1.20 -5.45 4.34
C GLU A 52 1.04 -3.97 4.69
N ASP A 53 0.87 -3.14 3.67
CA ASP A 53 0.35 -1.80 3.90
C ASP A 53 -1.10 -2.02 4.35
N ASN A 54 -1.43 -1.63 5.59
CA ASN A 54 -2.79 -1.57 6.17
C ASN A 54 -3.69 -0.58 5.40
N LYS A 55 -3.60 -0.55 4.07
CA LYS A 55 -4.57 0.13 3.23
C LYS A 55 -5.79 -0.75 3.18
N LEU A 56 -6.90 -0.19 3.63
CA LEU A 56 -8.22 -0.78 3.45
C LEU A 56 -8.39 -1.17 1.98
N SER A 57 -9.10 -2.27 1.72
CA SER A 57 -9.55 -2.55 0.36
C SER A 57 -10.46 -1.41 -0.11
N TRP A 58 -10.70 -1.28 -1.42
CA TRP A 58 -11.67 -0.29 -1.91
C TRP A 58 -13.06 -0.48 -1.30
N GLU A 59 -13.47 -1.72 -1.05
CA GLU A 59 -14.74 -2.04 -0.41
C GLU A 59 -14.76 -1.56 1.04
N ASP A 60 -13.69 -1.82 1.80
CA ASP A 60 -13.59 -1.38 3.20
C ASP A 60 -13.43 0.14 3.29
N THR A 61 -12.74 0.76 2.33
CA THR A 61 -12.63 2.23 2.22
C THR A 61 -14.00 2.84 1.94
N TYR A 62 -14.79 2.26 1.04
CA TYR A 62 -16.14 2.71 0.74
C TYR A 62 -17.08 2.60 1.95
N LYS A 63 -17.03 1.48 2.68
CA LYS A 63 -17.80 1.31 3.94
C LYS A 63 -17.38 2.35 4.98
N ALA A 64 -16.07 2.55 5.16
CA ALA A 64 -15.56 3.55 6.09
C ALA A 64 -16.00 4.97 5.74
N MET A 65 -15.94 5.37 4.45
CA MET A 65 -16.44 6.67 3.99
C MET A 65 -17.95 6.82 4.20
N ALA A 66 -18.74 5.76 4.05
CA ALA A 66 -20.18 5.81 4.28
C ALA A 66 -20.54 5.90 5.78
N ASP A 67 -19.74 5.30 6.66
CA ASP A 67 -19.90 5.39 8.12
C ASP A 67 -19.43 6.74 8.68
N GLU A 68 -18.50 7.41 7.98
CA GLU A 68 -17.99 8.72 8.33
C GLU A 68 -19.04 9.80 8.01
N LYS A 69 -19.55 10.47 9.04
CA LYS A 69 -20.51 11.57 8.88
C LYS A 69 -19.76 12.87 8.58
N GLU A 70 -19.16 12.92 7.40
CA GLU A 70 -18.46 14.12 6.95
C GLU A 70 -19.43 15.30 6.84
N ASN A 71 -19.02 16.44 7.43
CA ASN A 71 -19.73 17.71 7.28
C ASN A 71 -19.10 18.45 6.10
N TRP A 72 -19.93 18.72 5.08
CA TRP A 72 -19.54 19.39 3.85
C TRP A 72 -20.14 20.80 3.74
N ASP A 73 -20.68 21.34 4.83
CA ASP A 73 -21.37 22.64 4.88
C ASP A 73 -20.46 23.80 4.41
N ASP A 74 -19.14 23.65 4.52
CA ASP A 74 -18.15 24.64 4.04
C ASP A 74 -18.16 24.78 2.49
N PHE A 75 -18.56 23.72 1.78
CA PHE A 75 -18.66 23.70 0.31
C PHE A 75 -19.94 24.35 -0.22
N ASP A 76 -20.95 24.60 0.64
CA ASP A 76 -22.20 25.25 0.23
C ASP A 76 -21.97 26.67 -0.32
N THR A 77 -20.90 27.33 0.13
CA THR A 77 -20.48 28.65 -0.38
C THR A 77 -20.14 28.64 -1.88
N THR A 78 -19.84 27.48 -2.45
CA THR A 78 -19.49 27.30 -3.87
C THR A 78 -20.67 26.88 -4.75
N LEU A 79 -21.86 26.68 -4.17
CA LEU A 79 -23.08 26.33 -4.90
C LEU A 79 -23.74 27.53 -5.60
N LEU A 80 -23.38 28.76 -5.23
CA LEU A 80 -23.82 29.95 -5.95
C LEU A 80 -23.17 29.96 -7.35
N ASP A 81 -24.00 30.11 -8.39
CA ASP A 81 -23.53 30.27 -9.78
C ASP A 81 -22.94 31.67 -10.06
N GLY A 82 -22.96 32.56 -9.06
CA GLY A 82 -22.47 33.93 -9.14
C GLY A 82 -23.44 34.90 -9.84
N LEU A 83 -24.70 34.52 -10.08
CA LEU A 83 -25.69 35.32 -10.80
C LEU A 83 -26.73 36.01 -9.89
N GLU A 84 -26.51 36.03 -8.57
CA GLU A 84 -27.48 36.62 -7.63
C GLU A 84 -27.57 38.16 -7.71
N ASP A 85 -26.58 38.83 -8.32
CA ASP A 85 -26.48 40.30 -8.35
C ASP A 85 -26.89 40.94 -9.70
N GLU A 86 -27.39 40.19 -10.70
CA GLU A 86 -27.91 40.79 -11.94
C GLU A 86 -29.37 41.26 -11.76
N GLU A 87 -29.54 42.42 -11.11
CA GLU A 87 -30.78 43.19 -11.13
C GLU A 87 -30.96 43.76 -12.56
N PHE A 88 -31.72 43.06 -13.40
CA PHE A 88 -32.05 43.53 -14.76
C PHE A 88 -32.94 44.77 -14.70
N GLU A 89 -32.36 45.96 -14.78
CA GLU A 89 -33.10 47.21 -15.02
C GLU A 89 -33.63 47.23 -16.48
N TYR A 90 -34.95 47.42 -16.64
CA TYR A 90 -35.67 47.60 -17.91
C TYR A 90 -35.76 49.07 -18.33
#